data_AF-A0A958QT75-F1
#
_entry.id   AF-A0A958QT75-F1
#
_cell.length_a   1.000
_cell.length_b   1.000
_cell.length_c   1.000
_cell.angle_alpha   90.00
_cell.angle_beta   90.00
_cell.angle_gamma   90.00
#
_symmetry.space_group_name_H-M   'P 1'
#
loop_
_entity.id
_entity.type
_entity.pdbx_description
1 polymer ?
#
loop_
_entity_poly.entity_id
_entity_poly.type
_entity_poly.pdbx_seq_one_letter_code
_entity_poly.pdbx_strand_id
1 'polypeptide(L)'
;MMNVKTYFLLLLCASLINACGDSFNTHTDKSSPSKKSPTPSPLPPDPTPKPEDPPVTKDSIQACYFDSQASSEVCIDVEEASAELSQSDYLYKDPSTASNFPSHFSLQQYLSPLRFIVLANVATDLKLTKNFQVGELMQSTKGALGLFSPDVLSYIQDMRTQIQKAMHIHSAFRGPAHNTRIGGATWSRHMYGDAIDFHVKNVSFTDLATYCLDFGATFYQIYATHIHCDWRNTPLNESFYDRPTIVQSDFVNYQKMAQQQSSILITETKNHWQLTVKSRFIEDDA
;
A
#
# COMPACT_ATOMS: atom_id res chain seq x y z
N MET A 1 -8.95 24.03 16.21
CA MET A 1 -9.98 23.74 15.20
C MET A 1 -9.51 24.33 13.87
N MET A 2 -8.87 23.50 13.02
CA MET A 2 -8.43 23.88 11.67
C MET A 2 -9.20 23.01 10.67
N ASN A 3 -9.62 23.66 9.59
CA ASN A 3 -10.76 23.28 8.76
C ASN A 3 -10.31 22.46 7.53
N VAL A 4 -10.96 21.32 7.29
CA VAL A 4 -10.70 20.34 6.22
C VAL A 4 -10.91 20.92 4.79
N LYS A 5 -11.31 22.18 4.67
CA LYS A 5 -11.62 22.85 3.40
C LYS A 5 -10.41 23.16 2.50
N THR A 6 -9.18 23.10 3.00
CA THR A 6 -8.01 23.58 2.22
C THR A 6 -7.46 22.53 1.24
N TYR A 7 -7.68 21.24 1.46
CA TYR A 7 -7.14 20.18 0.57
C TYR A 7 -7.95 20.00 -0.73
N PHE A 8 -9.24 20.33 -0.73
CA PHE A 8 -10.11 20.06 -1.89
C PHE A 8 -10.01 21.11 -3.00
N LEU A 9 -9.48 22.31 -2.72
CA LEU A 9 -9.37 23.39 -3.70
C LEU A 9 -8.09 23.29 -4.56
N LEU A 10 -7.09 22.51 -4.14
CA LEU A 10 -5.84 22.32 -4.89
C LEU A 10 -5.96 21.32 -6.05
N LEU A 11 -6.95 20.42 -6.03
CA LEU A 11 -7.13 19.40 -7.06
C LEU A 11 -7.91 19.88 -8.31
N LEU A 12 -8.50 21.07 -8.29
CA LEU A 12 -9.23 21.65 -9.44
C LEU A 12 -8.38 22.61 -10.29
N CYS A 13 -7.16 22.98 -9.86
CA CYS A 13 -6.30 23.91 -10.60
C CYS A 13 -5.32 23.23 -11.58
N ALA A 14 -5.14 21.91 -11.50
CA ALA A 14 -4.14 21.19 -12.31
C ALA A 14 -4.61 20.81 -13.73
N SER A 15 -5.84 21.16 -14.12
CA SER A 15 -6.48 20.66 -15.35
C SER A 15 -6.41 21.60 -16.57
N LEU A 16 -5.63 22.69 -16.54
CA LEU A 16 -5.67 23.74 -17.58
C LEU A 16 -4.32 24.19 -18.17
N ILE A 17 -3.24 23.41 -18.06
CA ILE A 17 -1.97 23.77 -18.72
C ILE A 17 -1.38 22.54 -19.41
N ASN A 18 -1.75 22.33 -20.69
CA ASN A 18 -0.84 21.79 -21.71
C ASN A 18 -1.51 21.87 -23.10
N ALA A 19 -1.26 22.99 -23.79
CA ALA A 19 -1.43 23.15 -25.22
C ALA A 19 -0.26 24.03 -25.75
N CYS A 20 0.24 23.70 -26.95
CA CYS A 20 1.41 24.24 -27.69
C CYS A 20 2.76 23.58 -27.35
N GLY A 21 3.59 23.13 -28.30
CA GLY A 21 3.54 23.18 -29.76
C GLY A 21 4.82 22.57 -30.36
N ASP A 22 4.72 22.12 -31.61
CA ASP A 22 5.74 21.47 -32.44
C ASP A 22 7.06 22.23 -32.62
N SER A 23 8.15 21.52 -32.92
CA SER A 23 8.89 21.73 -34.18
C SER A 23 9.99 20.70 -34.45
N PHE A 24 10.00 20.31 -35.73
CA PHE A 24 10.94 19.47 -36.47
C PHE A 24 12.39 19.99 -36.46
N ASN A 25 13.36 19.08 -36.60
CA ASN A 25 14.43 19.32 -37.56
C ASN A 25 15.03 18.02 -38.11
N THR A 26 14.96 17.89 -39.43
CA THR A 26 15.60 16.86 -40.27
C THR A 26 16.93 17.38 -40.78
N HIS A 27 17.98 16.56 -40.80
CA HIS A 27 19.11 16.77 -41.69
C HIS A 27 19.69 15.45 -42.21
N THR A 28 19.58 15.29 -43.53
CA THR A 28 20.31 14.38 -44.42
C THR A 28 21.73 14.99 -44.67
N ASP A 29 22.80 14.37 -45.18
CA ASP A 29 23.03 13.21 -46.04
C ASP A 29 24.58 13.03 -46.25
N LYS A 30 25.00 11.94 -46.93
CA LYS A 30 26.24 11.71 -47.75
C LYS A 30 27.50 11.00 -47.21
N SER A 31 27.58 9.72 -47.60
CA SER A 31 28.60 9.00 -48.40
C SER A 31 30.12 9.35 -48.41
N SER A 32 30.90 8.26 -48.30
CA SER A 32 32.36 8.01 -48.35
C SER A 32 33.09 8.44 -49.66
N PRO A 33 34.45 8.50 -49.70
CA PRO A 33 35.24 7.29 -50.02
C PRO A 33 36.67 7.16 -49.40
N SER A 34 37.15 5.91 -49.48
CA SER A 34 38.41 5.28 -49.04
C SER A 34 39.74 5.90 -49.51
N LYS A 35 40.78 5.84 -48.64
CA LYS A 35 42.17 5.54 -49.04
C LYS A 35 43.13 5.18 -47.88
N LYS A 36 43.77 4.02 -48.06
CA LYS A 36 45.14 3.56 -47.69
C LYS A 36 45.55 3.46 -46.20
N SER A 37 45.84 2.20 -45.84
CA SER A 37 46.50 1.71 -44.62
C SER A 37 47.99 2.07 -44.54
N PRO A 38 48.46 2.52 -43.37
CA PRO A 38 49.85 2.38 -42.95
C PRO A 38 49.99 1.38 -41.77
N THR A 39 51.18 0.80 -41.71
CA THR A 39 51.75 -0.21 -40.79
C THR A 39 51.49 0.07 -39.30
N PRO A 40 51.26 -0.96 -38.44
CA PRO A 40 51.00 -0.73 -37.02
C PRO A 40 52.27 -0.34 -36.25
N SER A 41 52.25 0.86 -35.65
CA SER A 41 53.14 1.28 -34.58
C SER A 41 52.82 0.54 -33.26
N PRO A 42 53.77 0.44 -32.31
CA PRO A 42 53.55 -0.24 -31.04
C PRO A 42 52.39 0.36 -30.24
N LEU A 43 51.56 -0.49 -29.65
CA LEU A 43 50.42 -0.08 -28.81
C LEU A 43 50.92 0.78 -27.64
N PRO A 44 50.27 1.93 -27.36
CA PRO A 44 50.51 2.66 -26.11
C PRO A 44 50.11 1.80 -24.91
N PRO A 45 50.72 2.01 -23.73
CA PRO A 45 50.36 1.29 -22.51
C PRO A 45 48.87 1.49 -22.21
N ASP A 46 48.25 0.41 -21.74
CA ASP A 46 46.84 0.32 -21.39
C ASP A 46 46.42 1.54 -20.53
N PRO A 47 45.38 2.31 -20.90
CA PRO A 47 44.89 3.38 -20.05
C PRO A 47 44.55 2.79 -18.68
N THR A 48 45.17 3.36 -17.65
CA THR A 48 44.84 3.09 -16.24
C THR A 48 43.33 2.95 -16.06
N PRO A 49 42.83 1.90 -15.38
CA PRO A 49 41.40 1.73 -15.19
C PRO A 49 40.82 3.01 -14.61
N LYS A 50 39.85 3.58 -15.34
CA LYS A 50 39.06 4.72 -14.89
C LYS A 50 38.50 4.37 -13.50
N PRO A 51 38.54 5.29 -12.51
CA PRO A 51 37.85 5.06 -11.24
C PRO A 51 36.43 4.57 -11.55
N GLU A 52 36.05 3.41 -11.00
CA GLU A 52 34.69 2.93 -11.10
C GLU A 52 33.76 4.09 -10.71
N ASP A 53 32.80 4.39 -11.59
CA ASP A 53 31.80 5.42 -11.29
C ASP A 53 31.20 5.04 -9.92
N PRO A 54 31.05 6.00 -8.98
CA PRO A 54 30.54 5.71 -7.65
C PRO A 54 29.24 4.92 -7.80
N PRO A 55 28.99 3.90 -6.94
CA PRO A 55 27.82 3.05 -7.07
C PRO A 55 26.60 3.95 -7.18
N VAL A 56 25.85 3.79 -8.28
CA VAL A 56 24.57 4.46 -8.47
C VAL A 56 23.76 4.16 -7.22
N THR A 57 23.55 5.18 -6.38
CA THR A 57 22.74 5.05 -5.17
C THR A 57 21.35 4.66 -5.65
N LYS A 58 21.00 3.37 -5.50
CA LYS A 58 19.66 2.88 -5.78
C LYS A 58 18.74 3.73 -4.89
N ASP A 59 17.90 4.57 -5.50
CA ASP A 59 16.92 5.35 -4.75
C ASP A 59 16.12 4.38 -3.88
N SER A 60 16.30 4.46 -2.56
CA SER A 60 15.69 3.55 -1.62
C SER A 60 14.21 3.92 -1.50
N ILE A 61 13.33 3.01 -1.90
CA ILE A 61 11.89 3.19 -1.69
C ILE A 61 11.59 2.91 -0.21
N GLN A 62 10.69 3.70 0.38
CA GLN A 62 10.32 3.59 1.79
C GLN A 62 8.81 3.43 1.96
N ALA A 63 8.41 2.65 2.97
CA ALA A 63 7.05 2.64 3.50
C ALA A 63 6.96 3.62 4.67
N CYS A 64 6.17 4.69 4.49
CA CYS A 64 6.02 5.76 5.47
C CYS A 64 4.68 5.66 6.19
N TYR A 65 4.74 5.67 7.52
CA TYR A 65 3.62 5.52 8.42
C TYR A 65 3.35 6.86 9.11
N PHE A 66 2.29 7.54 8.68
CA PHE A 66 1.88 8.82 9.24
C PHE A 66 0.94 8.63 10.43
N ASP A 67 1.21 9.36 11.52
CA ASP A 67 0.33 9.50 12.67
C ASP A 67 -0.28 10.90 12.67
N SER A 68 -1.56 10.98 12.29
CA SER A 68 -2.32 12.22 12.25
C SER A 68 -2.46 12.90 13.62
N GLN A 69 -2.46 12.12 14.70
CA GLN A 69 -2.63 12.62 16.07
C GLN A 69 -1.34 13.20 16.63
N ALA A 70 -0.20 12.62 16.24
CA ALA A 70 1.13 13.09 16.64
C ALA A 70 1.76 14.07 15.64
N SER A 71 1.17 14.22 14.44
CA SER A 71 1.76 14.99 13.33
C SER A 71 3.19 14.55 13.03
N SER A 72 3.41 13.23 13.05
CA SER A 72 4.72 12.59 12.86
C SER A 72 4.64 11.51 11.81
N GLU A 73 5.77 11.22 11.20
CA GLU A 73 5.91 10.15 10.21
C GLU A 73 7.14 9.29 10.55
N VAL A 74 7.00 7.98 10.35
CA VAL A 74 8.10 7.02 10.46
C VAL A 74 8.20 6.26 9.15
N CYS A 75 9.35 6.36 8.48
CA CYS A 75 9.61 5.65 7.23
C CYS A 75 10.57 4.48 7.46
N ILE A 76 10.30 3.36 6.80
CA ILE A 76 11.13 2.15 6.81
C ILE A 76 11.50 1.81 5.37
N ASP A 77 12.78 1.53 5.12
CA ASP A 77 13.25 1.08 3.82
C ASP A 77 12.59 -0.24 3.42
N VAL A 78 12.21 -0.33 2.15
CA VAL A 78 11.71 -1.57 1.56
C VAL A 78 12.68 -2.11 0.52
N GLU A 79 12.72 -3.42 0.41
CA GLU A 79 13.55 -4.13 -0.55
C GLU A 79 12.66 -4.84 -1.58
N GLU A 80 13.09 -4.81 -2.85
CA GLU A 80 12.44 -5.55 -3.94
C GLU A 80 12.40 -7.05 -3.62
N ALA A 81 11.30 -7.71 -3.95
CA ALA A 81 11.12 -9.15 -3.85
C ALA A 81 12.00 -9.84 -4.90
N SER A 82 13.31 -9.86 -4.65
CA SER A 82 14.28 -10.60 -5.46
C SER A 82 14.19 -12.10 -5.18
N ALA A 83 14.75 -12.94 -6.04
CA ALA A 83 14.84 -14.39 -5.80
C ALA A 83 15.63 -14.75 -4.52
N GLU A 84 16.44 -13.82 -3.99
CA GLU A 84 17.20 -14.00 -2.76
C GLU A 84 16.38 -13.66 -1.50
N LEU A 85 15.49 -12.65 -1.60
CA LEU A 85 14.57 -12.25 -0.53
C LEU A 85 13.30 -13.12 -0.52
N SER A 86 12.84 -13.54 -1.70
CA SER A 86 11.73 -14.48 -1.90
C SER A 86 12.24 -15.93 -1.92
N GLN A 87 12.76 -16.38 -0.78
CA GLN A 87 12.74 -17.82 -0.51
C GLN A 87 11.29 -18.33 -0.61
N SER A 88 11.09 -19.63 -0.78
CA SER A 88 9.77 -20.30 -0.94
C SER A 88 8.69 -19.90 0.07
N ASP A 89 9.09 -19.21 1.15
CA ASP A 89 8.25 -18.74 2.22
C ASP A 89 7.31 -17.58 1.84
N TYR A 90 7.60 -16.86 0.74
CA TYR A 90 6.82 -15.71 0.25
C TYR A 90 6.22 -15.91 -1.14
N LEU A 91 5.77 -17.13 -1.42
CA LEU A 91 5.09 -17.47 -2.67
C LEU A 91 3.60 -17.10 -2.61
N TYR A 92 3.26 -15.97 -3.22
CA TYR A 92 1.89 -15.56 -3.46
C TYR A 92 1.32 -16.26 -4.69
N LYS A 93 0.04 -16.63 -4.64
CA LYS A 93 -0.67 -17.15 -5.80
C LYS A 93 -1.10 -16.01 -6.70
N ASP A 94 -1.08 -16.25 -8.01
CA ASP A 94 -1.64 -15.33 -8.99
C ASP A 94 -3.17 -15.51 -9.06
N PRO A 95 -3.95 -14.48 -8.69
CA PRO A 95 -5.40 -14.60 -8.66
C PRO A 95 -6.02 -14.70 -10.07
N SER A 96 -5.29 -14.33 -11.13
CA SER A 96 -5.78 -14.41 -12.51
C SER A 96 -5.74 -15.83 -13.08
N THR A 97 -4.87 -16.70 -12.54
CA THR A 97 -4.67 -18.08 -13.02
C THR A 97 -5.16 -19.14 -12.04
N ALA A 98 -5.43 -18.77 -10.79
CA ALA A 98 -5.88 -19.71 -9.77
C ALA A 98 -7.37 -20.06 -9.92
N SER A 99 -7.65 -21.35 -10.13
CA SER A 99 -9.01 -21.89 -10.29
C SER A 99 -9.92 -21.71 -9.07
N ASN A 100 -9.34 -21.43 -7.89
CA ASN A 100 -10.05 -21.27 -6.63
C ASN A 100 -10.08 -19.81 -6.13
N PHE A 101 -9.80 -18.83 -6.99
CA PHE A 101 -9.95 -17.41 -6.64
C PHE A 101 -11.45 -17.04 -6.54
N PRO A 102 -11.92 -16.43 -5.43
CA PRO A 102 -13.33 -16.05 -5.29
C PRO A 102 -13.73 -14.96 -6.29
N SER A 103 -14.72 -15.24 -7.13
CA SER A 103 -15.13 -14.35 -8.24
C SER A 103 -15.67 -12.98 -7.83
N HIS A 104 -16.11 -12.81 -6.59
CA HIS A 104 -16.61 -11.54 -6.06
C HIS A 104 -15.50 -10.64 -5.48
N PHE A 105 -14.25 -11.11 -5.44
CA PHE A 105 -13.11 -10.30 -5.04
C PHE A 105 -12.45 -9.62 -6.23
N SER A 106 -11.94 -8.40 -6.01
CA SER A 106 -11.15 -7.70 -7.01
C SER A 106 -9.77 -8.34 -7.15
N LEU A 107 -9.42 -8.82 -8.35
CA LEU A 107 -8.08 -9.34 -8.65
C LEU A 107 -6.97 -8.33 -8.27
N GLN A 108 -7.24 -7.04 -8.49
CA GLN A 108 -6.29 -5.96 -8.22
C GLN A 108 -5.97 -5.78 -6.74
N GLN A 109 -6.82 -6.30 -5.85
CA GLN A 109 -6.58 -6.26 -4.41
C GLN A 109 -5.82 -7.48 -3.89
N TYR A 110 -5.50 -8.44 -4.77
CA TYR A 110 -4.79 -9.67 -4.44
C TYR A 110 -3.51 -9.85 -5.27
N LEU A 111 -2.99 -8.74 -5.83
CA LEU A 111 -1.69 -8.73 -6.49
C LEU A 111 -0.58 -9.13 -5.51
N SER A 112 0.47 -9.77 -6.04
CA SER A 112 1.64 -10.11 -5.24
C SER A 112 2.42 -8.83 -4.89
N PRO A 113 2.83 -8.63 -3.64
CA PRO A 113 3.69 -7.50 -3.30
C PRO A 113 5.03 -7.62 -4.01
N LEU A 114 5.53 -6.50 -4.50
CA LEU A 114 6.81 -6.40 -5.18
C LEU A 114 7.93 -6.04 -4.21
N ARG A 115 7.59 -5.45 -3.06
CA ARG A 115 8.54 -4.95 -2.08
C ARG A 115 8.13 -5.34 -0.68
N PHE A 116 9.11 -5.48 0.21
CA PHE A 116 8.89 -5.84 1.61
C PHE A 116 9.87 -5.14 2.54
N ILE A 117 9.49 -5.01 3.81
CA ILE A 117 10.41 -4.64 4.90
C ILE A 117 11.20 -5.88 5.32
N VAL A 118 12.53 -5.80 5.38
CA VAL A 118 13.37 -6.86 5.95
C VAL A 118 13.38 -6.72 7.48
N LEU A 119 12.65 -7.59 8.18
CA LEU A 119 12.41 -7.43 9.62
C LEU A 119 13.67 -7.60 10.47
N ALA A 120 14.73 -8.24 9.95
CA ALA A 120 16.02 -8.32 10.64
C ALA A 120 16.69 -6.94 10.81
N ASN A 121 16.32 -5.96 9.98
CA ASN A 121 16.91 -4.62 9.96
C ASN A 121 16.08 -3.59 10.74
N VAL A 122 14.99 -4.00 11.39
CA VAL A 122 14.03 -3.10 12.03
C VAL A 122 13.79 -3.50 13.48
N ALA A 123 13.89 -2.53 14.40
CA ALA A 123 13.64 -2.77 15.81
C ALA A 123 12.16 -3.12 16.07
N THR A 124 11.90 -4.18 16.82
CA THR A 124 10.52 -4.65 17.11
C THR A 124 9.70 -3.69 17.97
N ASP A 125 10.36 -2.80 18.71
CA ASP A 125 9.75 -1.78 19.56
C ASP A 125 9.63 -0.41 18.87
N LEU A 126 10.07 -0.29 17.61
CA LEU A 126 9.86 0.91 16.80
C LEU A 126 8.36 1.19 16.67
N LYS A 127 7.94 2.34 17.21
CA LYS A 127 6.57 2.85 17.08
C LYS A 127 6.38 3.40 15.68
N LEU A 128 5.41 2.85 14.94
CA LEU A 128 5.00 3.34 13.62
C LEU A 128 3.94 4.43 13.75
N THR A 129 3.10 4.31 14.76
CA THR A 129 2.17 5.34 15.23
C THR A 129 2.21 5.38 16.75
N LYS A 130 1.56 6.37 17.37
CA LYS A 130 1.51 6.57 18.83
C LYS A 130 1.26 5.28 19.60
N ASN A 131 0.40 4.42 19.06
CA ASN A 131 -0.08 3.27 19.79
C ASN A 131 0.42 1.92 19.29
N PHE A 132 0.96 1.83 18.06
CA PHE A 132 1.32 0.57 17.43
C PHE A 132 2.80 0.53 17.06
N GLN A 133 3.46 -0.59 17.36
CA GLN A 133 4.86 -0.84 17.01
C GLN A 133 5.01 -2.00 16.02
N VAL A 134 6.19 -2.07 15.39
CA VAL A 134 6.54 -3.11 14.40
C VAL A 134 6.24 -4.51 14.93
N GLY A 135 6.67 -4.86 16.14
CA GLY A 135 6.51 -6.22 16.70
C GLY A 135 5.06 -6.63 17.00
N GLU A 136 4.11 -5.68 17.06
CA GLU A 136 2.68 -6.00 17.15
C GLU A 136 2.09 -6.36 15.77
N LEU A 137 2.66 -5.79 14.70
CA LEU A 137 2.10 -5.84 13.35
C LEU A 137 2.82 -6.83 12.42
N MET A 138 4.13 -6.96 12.58
CA MET A 138 5.02 -7.73 11.71
C MET A 138 6.07 -8.46 12.58
N GLN A 139 5.94 -9.78 12.69
CA GLN A 139 6.76 -10.60 13.58
C GLN A 139 7.61 -11.57 12.77
N SER A 140 8.92 -11.65 13.07
CA SER A 140 9.85 -12.57 12.40
C SER A 140 9.47 -14.05 12.55
N THR A 141 8.77 -14.40 13.64
CA THR A 141 8.20 -15.75 13.86
C THR A 141 7.08 -16.11 12.88
N LYS A 142 6.49 -15.09 12.22
CA LYS A 142 5.46 -15.22 11.19
C LYS A 142 6.01 -15.02 9.77
N GLY A 143 7.33 -14.90 9.64
CA GLY A 143 8.08 -14.76 8.40
C GLY A 143 9.14 -13.66 8.50
N ALA A 144 10.24 -13.79 7.77
CA ALA A 144 11.39 -12.87 7.85
C ALA A 144 11.17 -11.48 7.22
N LEU A 145 10.23 -11.37 6.30
CA LEU A 145 9.80 -10.13 5.65
C LEU A 145 8.49 -9.62 6.25
N GLY A 146 8.27 -8.32 6.20
CA GLY A 146 7.07 -7.64 6.69
C GLY A 146 6.40 -6.77 5.63
N LEU A 147 5.07 -6.70 5.69
CA LEU A 147 4.26 -5.76 4.92
C LEU A 147 3.03 -5.42 5.75
N PHE A 148 2.82 -4.15 6.05
CA PHE A 148 1.57 -3.68 6.64
C PHE A 148 1.21 -2.34 6.02
N SER A 149 -0.04 -2.22 5.57
CA SER A 149 -0.51 -1.04 4.84
C SER A 149 -0.47 0.21 5.73
N PRO A 150 0.20 1.30 5.30
CA PRO A 150 0.17 2.57 6.01
C PRO A 150 -1.24 3.13 6.21
N ASP A 151 -2.10 3.00 5.20
CA ASP A 151 -3.50 3.43 5.25
C ASP A 151 -4.28 2.66 6.32
N VAL A 152 -4.13 1.33 6.35
CA VAL A 152 -4.78 0.48 7.36
C VAL A 152 -4.25 0.79 8.76
N LEU A 153 -2.94 1.07 8.90
CA LEU A 153 -2.39 1.49 10.17
C LEU A 153 -3.01 2.80 10.67
N SER A 154 -3.25 3.76 9.78
CA SER A 154 -3.95 5.00 10.11
C SER A 154 -5.37 4.71 10.62
N TYR A 155 -6.12 3.83 9.93
CA TYR A 155 -7.49 3.48 10.35
C TYR A 155 -7.52 2.84 11.73
N ILE A 156 -6.66 1.87 12.01
CA ILE A 156 -6.65 1.20 13.33
C ILE A 156 -6.10 2.13 14.43
N GLN A 157 -5.25 3.10 14.10
CA GLN A 157 -4.81 4.15 15.01
C GLN A 157 -5.95 5.10 15.39
N ASP A 158 -6.78 5.52 14.44
CA ASP A 158 -7.95 6.35 14.73
C ASP A 158 -9.02 5.54 15.49
N MET A 159 -9.22 4.27 15.10
CA MET A 159 -10.10 3.33 15.80
C MET A 159 -9.68 3.17 17.27
N ARG A 160 -8.39 2.93 17.54
CA ARG A 160 -7.87 2.85 18.92
C ARG A 160 -8.08 4.16 19.69
N THR A 161 -7.95 5.30 19.01
CA THR A 161 -8.16 6.62 19.59
C THR A 161 -9.62 6.81 20.01
N GLN A 162 -10.58 6.34 19.20
CA GLN A 162 -12.00 6.40 19.52
C GLN A 162 -12.41 5.40 20.60
N ILE A 163 -11.84 4.19 20.61
CA ILE A 163 -12.10 3.16 21.63
C ILE A 163 -11.53 3.58 23.00
N GLN A 164 -10.46 4.39 23.02
CA GLN A 164 -9.77 4.87 24.23
C GLN A 164 -9.24 3.74 25.15
N LYS A 165 -8.98 2.55 24.58
CA LYS A 165 -8.42 1.39 25.29
C LYS A 165 -7.34 0.72 24.44
N ALA A 166 -6.48 -0.05 25.10
CA ALA A 166 -5.46 -0.82 24.41
C ALA A 166 -6.09 -1.90 23.51
N MET A 167 -5.69 -1.90 22.23
CA MET A 167 -5.99 -2.97 21.29
C MET A 167 -4.85 -3.99 21.33
N HIS A 168 -5.16 -5.22 21.68
CA HIS A 168 -4.21 -6.33 21.73
C HIS A 168 -4.24 -7.10 20.42
N ILE A 169 -3.23 -6.88 19.58
CA ILE A 169 -3.09 -7.54 18.28
C ILE A 169 -2.54 -8.96 18.50
N HIS A 170 -3.32 -9.97 18.09
CA HIS A 170 -2.89 -11.38 18.04
C HIS A 170 -2.13 -11.67 16.75
N SER A 171 -2.62 -11.12 15.63
CA SER A 171 -1.97 -11.22 14.33
C SER A 171 -2.32 -10.04 13.45
N ALA A 172 -1.35 -9.55 12.71
CA ALA A 172 -1.55 -8.67 11.58
C ALA A 172 -0.88 -9.33 10.37
N PHE A 173 0.26 -8.86 9.91
CA PHE A 173 0.96 -9.52 8.80
C PHE A 173 1.44 -10.93 9.16
N ARG A 174 1.32 -11.87 8.20
CA ARG A 174 1.99 -13.17 8.21
C ARG A 174 2.34 -13.59 6.78
N GLY A 175 3.54 -14.15 6.60
CA GLY A 175 4.00 -14.60 5.30
C GLY A 175 3.19 -15.80 4.77
N PRO A 176 3.14 -16.00 3.44
CA PRO A 176 2.44 -17.13 2.79
C PRO A 176 2.74 -18.50 3.41
N ALA A 177 4.00 -18.87 3.62
CA ALA A 177 4.33 -20.17 4.20
C ALA A 177 3.91 -20.32 5.67
N HIS A 178 3.98 -19.25 6.46
CA HIS A 178 3.42 -19.28 7.82
C HIS A 178 1.90 -19.49 7.75
N ASN A 179 1.20 -18.75 6.89
CA ASN A 179 -0.24 -18.89 6.71
C ASN A 179 -0.63 -20.31 6.30
N THR A 180 0.06 -20.92 5.34
CA THR A 180 -0.16 -22.33 4.95
C THR A 180 0.10 -23.29 6.11
N ARG A 181 1.20 -23.10 6.85
CA ARG A 181 1.57 -23.98 7.97
C ARG A 181 0.51 -24.02 9.08
N ILE A 182 -0.14 -22.89 9.36
CA ILE A 182 -1.22 -22.81 10.36
C ILE A 182 -2.61 -23.19 9.80
N GLY A 183 -2.68 -23.63 8.53
CA GLY A 183 -3.96 -23.97 7.88
C GLY A 183 -4.82 -22.75 7.52
N GLY A 184 -4.21 -21.57 7.34
CA GLY A 184 -4.92 -20.35 6.97
C GLY A 184 -5.52 -20.42 5.56
N ALA A 185 -6.50 -19.55 5.30
CA ALA A 185 -7.15 -19.46 4.00
C ALA A 185 -6.14 -19.15 2.89
N THR A 186 -6.36 -19.72 1.69
CA THR A 186 -5.45 -19.54 0.53
C THR A 186 -5.26 -18.06 0.17
N TRP A 187 -6.32 -17.26 0.28
CA TRP A 187 -6.35 -15.83 -0.04
C TRP A 187 -6.51 -15.00 1.24
N SER A 188 -5.82 -15.38 2.32
CA SER A 188 -5.91 -14.68 3.61
C SER A 188 -5.42 -13.24 3.51
N ARG A 189 -6.24 -12.26 3.91
CA ARG A 189 -5.90 -10.83 3.91
C ARG A 189 -4.67 -10.47 4.76
N HIS A 190 -4.38 -11.25 5.80
CA HIS A 190 -3.15 -11.06 6.57
C HIS A 190 -1.85 -11.19 5.74
N MET A 191 -1.87 -11.92 4.61
CA MET A 191 -0.72 -12.00 3.71
C MET A 191 -0.53 -10.72 2.90
N TYR A 192 -1.57 -9.88 2.79
CA TYR A 192 -1.57 -8.64 2.01
C TYR A 192 -1.44 -7.39 2.90
N GLY A 193 -1.26 -7.58 4.22
CA GLY A 193 -0.95 -6.52 5.19
C GLY A 193 -2.11 -5.58 5.51
N ASP A 194 -3.33 -6.04 5.32
CA ASP A 194 -4.55 -5.26 5.49
C ASP A 194 -5.61 -5.97 6.36
N ALA A 195 -5.17 -6.83 7.26
CA ALA A 195 -6.02 -7.50 8.22
C ALA A 195 -5.40 -7.56 9.61
N ILE A 196 -6.25 -7.53 10.64
CA ILE A 196 -5.86 -7.77 12.03
C ILE A 196 -6.80 -8.75 12.72
N ASP A 197 -6.21 -9.59 13.55
CA ASP A 197 -6.87 -10.42 14.56
C ASP A 197 -6.57 -9.75 15.91
N PHE A 198 -7.58 -9.29 16.64
CA PHE A 198 -7.37 -8.52 17.86
C PHE A 198 -8.49 -8.66 18.88
N HIS A 199 -8.23 -8.16 20.09
CA HIS A 199 -9.27 -7.92 21.08
C HIS A 199 -8.98 -6.66 21.89
N VAL A 200 -10.01 -6.16 22.57
CA VAL A 200 -9.90 -5.06 23.53
C VAL A 200 -10.53 -5.51 24.84
N LYS A 201 -9.82 -5.36 25.95
CA LYS A 201 -10.31 -5.76 27.26
C LYS A 201 -11.62 -5.03 27.59
N ASN A 202 -12.63 -5.78 28.02
CA ASN A 202 -13.96 -5.26 28.39
C ASN A 202 -14.64 -4.48 27.24
N VAL A 203 -14.52 -4.96 26.01
CA VAL A 203 -15.31 -4.53 24.85
C VAL A 203 -15.77 -5.80 24.13
N SER A 204 -17.05 -5.88 23.78
CA SER A 204 -17.57 -7.09 23.13
C SER A 204 -17.05 -7.21 21.70
N PHE A 205 -16.96 -8.43 21.16
CA PHE A 205 -16.57 -8.61 19.75
C PHE A 205 -17.58 -8.01 18.78
N THR A 206 -18.87 -7.97 19.15
CA THR A 206 -19.89 -7.28 18.36
C THR A 206 -19.64 -5.77 18.30
N ASP A 207 -19.30 -5.12 19.41
CA ASP A 207 -18.96 -3.70 19.40
C ASP A 207 -17.68 -3.46 18.58
N LEU A 208 -16.68 -4.34 18.70
CA LEU A 208 -15.45 -4.25 17.89
C LEU A 208 -15.73 -4.42 16.40
N ALA A 209 -16.70 -5.25 16.01
CA ALA A 209 -17.12 -5.36 14.61
C ALA A 209 -17.69 -4.03 14.10
N THR A 210 -18.54 -3.36 14.88
CA THR A 210 -19.05 -2.02 14.56
C THR A 210 -17.89 -1.03 14.39
N TYR A 211 -16.94 -1.01 15.31
CA TYR A 211 -15.74 -0.18 15.17
C TYR A 211 -14.96 -0.50 13.89
N CYS A 212 -14.72 -1.76 13.57
CA CYS A 212 -14.02 -2.11 12.34
C CYS A 212 -14.71 -1.53 11.10
N LEU A 213 -16.04 -1.68 10.99
CA LEU A 213 -16.82 -1.16 9.88
C LEU A 213 -16.81 0.38 9.83
N ASP A 214 -17.00 1.05 10.98
CA ASP A 214 -16.97 2.51 11.08
C ASP A 214 -15.61 3.09 10.65
N PHE A 215 -14.53 2.32 10.82
CA PHE A 215 -13.17 2.66 10.42
C PHE A 215 -12.74 1.98 9.11
N GLY A 216 -13.69 1.65 8.24
CA GLY A 216 -13.44 1.31 6.84
C GLY A 216 -13.10 -0.15 6.56
N ALA A 217 -13.15 -1.04 7.55
CA ALA A 217 -13.07 -2.46 7.29
C ALA A 217 -14.29 -2.89 6.47
N THR A 218 -14.08 -3.83 5.56
CA THR A 218 -15.15 -4.31 4.67
C THR A 218 -15.57 -5.73 4.97
N PHE A 219 -14.85 -6.40 5.88
CA PHE A 219 -15.19 -7.72 6.37
C PHE A 219 -14.71 -7.87 7.81
N TYR A 220 -15.47 -8.64 8.60
CA TYR A 220 -15.06 -9.11 9.91
C TYR A 220 -15.54 -10.53 10.15
N GLN A 221 -14.86 -11.24 11.06
CA GLN A 221 -15.27 -12.56 11.53
C GLN A 221 -14.99 -12.64 13.03
N ILE A 222 -16.01 -13.02 13.81
CA ILE A 222 -15.87 -13.20 15.26
C ILE A 222 -15.43 -14.63 15.56
N TYR A 223 -14.38 -14.77 16.37
CA TYR A 223 -13.91 -16.03 16.93
C TYR A 223 -14.09 -16.04 18.46
N ALA A 224 -13.85 -17.19 19.09
CA ALA A 224 -13.99 -17.33 20.53
C ALA A 224 -13.03 -16.43 21.34
N THR A 225 -11.86 -16.09 20.80
CA THR A 225 -10.79 -15.39 21.53
C THR A 225 -10.43 -14.02 20.98
N HIS A 226 -10.88 -13.69 19.77
CA HIS A 226 -10.56 -12.47 19.05
C HIS A 226 -11.60 -12.20 17.97
N ILE A 227 -11.54 -11.00 17.40
CA ILE A 227 -12.20 -10.65 16.15
C ILE A 227 -11.15 -10.48 15.06
N HIS A 228 -11.45 -10.97 13.87
CA HIS A 228 -10.77 -10.65 12.63
C HIS A 228 -11.46 -9.49 11.94
N CYS A 229 -10.70 -8.52 11.45
CA CYS A 229 -11.17 -7.45 10.58
C CYS A 229 -10.19 -7.23 9.44
N ASP A 230 -10.69 -6.98 8.23
CA ASP A 230 -9.85 -6.65 7.08
C ASP A 230 -10.40 -5.52 6.21
N TRP A 231 -9.46 -4.84 5.56
CA TRP A 231 -9.65 -3.65 4.73
C TRP A 231 -9.32 -3.97 3.26
N ARG A 232 -9.78 -5.13 2.76
CA ARG A 232 -9.45 -5.64 1.40
C ARG A 232 -9.74 -4.73 0.22
N ASN A 233 -10.50 -3.66 0.43
CA ASN A 233 -10.84 -2.68 -0.60
C ASN A 233 -10.00 -1.38 -0.50
N THR A 234 -9.15 -1.23 0.52
CA THR A 234 -8.18 -0.14 0.60
C THR A 234 -7.16 -0.26 -0.52
N PRO A 235 -6.73 0.85 -1.16
CA PRO A 235 -5.67 0.82 -2.15
C PRO A 235 -4.42 0.11 -1.67
N LEU A 236 -3.85 -0.68 -2.57
CA LEU A 236 -2.51 -1.20 -2.39
C LEU A 236 -1.52 -0.03 -2.37
N ASN A 237 -0.72 0.04 -1.31
CA ASN A 237 0.20 1.16 -1.09
C ASN A 237 1.43 1.05 -2.01
N GLU A 238 1.79 2.15 -2.65
CA GLU A 238 2.84 2.21 -3.67
C GLU A 238 4.24 1.87 -3.14
N SER A 239 4.45 1.86 -1.81
CA SER A 239 5.68 1.41 -1.17
C SER A 239 5.86 -0.12 -1.22
N PHE A 240 4.81 -0.89 -1.45
CA PHE A 240 4.87 -2.35 -1.52
C PHE A 240 4.45 -2.92 -2.88
N TYR A 241 3.73 -2.14 -3.66
CA TYR A 241 3.17 -2.53 -4.95
C TYR A 241 3.51 -1.47 -6.00
N ASP A 242 3.56 -1.85 -7.26
CA ASP A 242 3.65 -0.86 -8.33
C ASP A 242 2.31 -0.16 -8.50
N ARG A 243 2.36 1.10 -8.96
CA ARG A 243 1.15 1.77 -9.45
C ARG A 243 0.55 0.87 -10.53
N PRO A 244 -0.72 0.41 -10.39
CA PRO A 244 -1.37 -0.19 -11.54
C PRO A 244 -1.29 0.85 -12.66
N THR A 245 -0.84 0.43 -13.85
CA THR A 245 -0.92 1.28 -15.05
C THR A 245 -2.39 1.62 -15.22
N ILE A 246 -2.80 2.82 -14.77
CA ILE A 246 -4.22 3.13 -14.69
C ILE A 246 -4.74 3.27 -16.12
N VAL A 247 -5.43 2.24 -16.60
CA VAL A 247 -6.29 2.34 -17.78
C VAL A 247 -7.51 3.16 -17.38
N GLN A 248 -7.90 4.09 -18.24
CA GLN A 248 -8.89 5.15 -17.96
C GLN A 248 -10.26 4.65 -17.46
N SER A 249 -10.57 3.36 -17.65
CA SER A 249 -11.76 2.69 -17.10
C SER A 249 -11.78 2.65 -15.57
N ASP A 250 -10.62 2.59 -14.93
CA ASP A 250 -10.52 2.30 -13.49
C ASP A 250 -10.71 3.57 -12.63
N PHE A 251 -10.43 4.75 -13.19
CA PHE A 251 -10.74 6.05 -12.58
C PHE A 251 -12.24 6.23 -12.30
N VAL A 252 -13.09 5.79 -13.23
CA VAL A 252 -14.55 5.94 -13.10
C VAL A 252 -15.09 5.05 -11.98
N ASN A 253 -14.54 3.85 -11.81
CA ASN A 253 -14.95 2.94 -10.75
C ASN A 253 -14.45 3.42 -9.38
N TYR A 254 -13.22 3.91 -9.30
CA TYR A 254 -12.68 4.44 -8.04
C TYR A 254 -13.44 5.68 -7.56
N GLN A 255 -13.79 6.61 -8.46
CA GLN A 255 -14.62 7.77 -8.13
C GLN A 255 -16.04 7.37 -7.72
N LYS A 256 -16.64 6.37 -8.37
CA LYS A 256 -17.97 5.86 -8.00
C LYS A 256 -17.97 5.18 -6.64
N MET A 257 -16.93 4.40 -6.31
CA MET A 257 -16.80 3.76 -4.99
C MET A 257 -16.59 4.79 -3.88
N ALA A 258 -15.71 5.78 -4.10
CA ALA A 258 -15.49 6.87 -3.15
C ALA A 258 -16.77 7.72 -2.95
N GLN A 259 -17.54 7.98 -4.01
CA GLN A 259 -18.84 8.68 -3.94
C GLN A 259 -19.94 7.85 -3.25
N GLN A 260 -19.92 6.52 -3.38
CA GLN A 260 -20.87 5.64 -2.70
C GLN A 260 -20.60 5.55 -1.19
N GLN A 261 -19.34 5.59 -0.77
CA GLN A 261 -18.97 5.62 0.66
C GLN A 261 -19.20 6.99 1.32
N SER A 262 -19.23 8.06 0.54
CA SER A 262 -19.45 9.43 1.02
C SER A 262 -20.73 10.04 0.43
N SER A 263 -21.91 9.53 0.81
CA SER A 263 -23.15 10.27 0.50
C SER A 263 -23.23 11.55 1.33
N ILE A 264 -22.70 12.63 0.78
CA ILE A 264 -22.94 14.01 1.21
C ILE A 264 -24.29 14.42 0.65
N LEU A 265 -25.28 14.63 1.51
CA LEU A 265 -26.54 15.27 1.13
C LEU A 265 -26.39 16.77 1.39
N ILE A 266 -26.46 17.56 0.32
CA ILE A 266 -26.56 19.02 0.39
C ILE A 266 -28.05 19.37 0.28
N THR A 267 -28.66 19.73 1.40
CA THR A 267 -30.03 20.30 1.40
C THR A 267 -29.94 21.82 1.48
N GLU A 268 -30.47 22.47 0.45
CA GLU A 268 -30.62 23.93 0.42
C GLU A 268 -31.80 24.32 1.32
N THR A 269 -31.52 25.05 2.40
CA THR A 269 -32.57 25.79 3.11
C THR A 269 -32.35 27.26 2.83
N LYS A 270 -33.45 28.02 2.70
CA LYS A 270 -33.51 29.37 2.11
C LYS A 270 -32.52 30.42 2.63
N ASN A 271 -31.71 30.15 3.67
CA ASN A 271 -30.69 31.07 4.15
C ASN A 271 -29.35 30.44 4.62
N HIS A 272 -29.10 29.12 4.53
CA HIS A 272 -27.80 28.52 4.91
C HIS A 272 -27.52 27.17 4.20
N TRP A 273 -26.25 26.94 3.85
CA TRP A 273 -25.74 25.63 3.44
C TRP A 273 -25.46 24.77 4.68
N GLN A 274 -26.16 23.65 4.84
CA GLN A 274 -25.85 22.63 5.84
C GLN A 274 -25.26 21.40 5.14
N LEU A 275 -24.07 20.97 5.56
CA LEU A 275 -23.42 19.77 5.06
C LEU A 275 -23.76 18.61 6.01
N THR A 276 -24.47 17.59 5.53
CA THR A 276 -24.71 16.37 6.31
C THR A 276 -24.08 15.18 5.58
N VAL A 277 -23.13 14.51 6.23
CA VAL A 277 -22.58 13.24 5.76
C VAL A 277 -23.45 12.12 6.33
N LYS A 278 -24.06 11.30 5.46
CA LYS A 278 -24.68 10.04 5.88
C LYS A 278 -23.91 8.90 5.24
N SER A 279 -23.33 8.01 6.06
CA SER A 279 -22.90 6.70 5.58
C SER A 279 -24.15 5.88 5.25
N ARG A 280 -24.15 5.23 4.08
CA ARG A 280 -25.23 4.34 3.66
C ARG A 280 -24.78 2.90 3.87
N PHE A 281 -25.48 2.19 4.75
CA PHE A 281 -25.30 0.77 5.01
C PHE A 281 -25.69 -0.05 3.78
N ILE A 282 -24.88 -1.03 3.42
CA ILE A 282 -25.33 -2.20 2.67
C ILE A 282 -25.49 -3.29 3.72
N GLU A 283 -26.72 -3.52 4.17
CA GLU A 283 -27.12 -4.80 4.73
C GLU A 283 -27.29 -5.74 3.53
N ASP A 284 -26.52 -6.82 3.45
CA ASP A 284 -26.87 -7.99 2.65
C ASP A 284 -26.32 -9.26 3.33
N ASP A 285 -27.26 -9.95 3.97
CA ASP A 285 -27.46 -11.38 4.20
C ASP A 285 -26.29 -12.40 4.14
N ALA A 286 -26.10 -13.02 5.31
CA ALA A 286 -25.85 -14.45 5.61
C ALA A 286 -24.70 -15.22 4.91
#